data_AF-A0A6A4VS92-F1
#
_entry.id   AF-A0A6A4VS92-F1
#
_cell.length_a   1.000
_cell.length_b   1.000
_cell.length_c   1.000
_cell.angle_alpha   90.00
_cell.angle_beta   90.00
_cell.angle_gamma   90.00
#
_symmetry.space_group_name_H-M   'P 1'
#
loop_
_entity.id
_entity.type
_entity.pdbx_description
1 polymer ?
#
loop_
_entity_poly.entity_id
_entity_poly.type
_entity_poly.pdbx_seq_one_letter_code
_entity_poly.pdbx_strand_id
1 'polypeptide(L)'
;MDAETLEHWLRVDNVGDLGSEQCDGLPAGLQLAAWRFLHTRVTLLLRLYPGTAEADRALLAAPPAPPPEGAADAPAPLTPRARMAVTLRLGEKLILQRALRFATDKMHEQELLDQELKSQEIQEPVEQ
;
A
#
# COMPACT_ATOMS: atom_id res chain seq x y z
N MET A 1 -12.53 11.67 -9.64
CA MET A 1 -12.98 13.07 -9.66
C MET A 1 -14.28 13.10 -10.44
N ASP A 2 -15.32 13.69 -9.86
CA ASP A 2 -16.53 14.02 -10.61
C ASP A 2 -16.30 15.27 -11.48
N ALA A 3 -17.31 15.64 -12.26
CA ALA A 3 -17.24 16.77 -13.18
C ALA A 3 -17.03 18.10 -12.44
N GLU A 4 -17.69 18.30 -11.30
CA GLU A 4 -17.61 19.54 -10.52
C GLU A 4 -16.22 19.73 -9.89
N THR A 5 -15.67 18.68 -9.27
CA THR A 5 -14.32 18.72 -8.69
C THR A 5 -13.28 18.94 -9.79
N LEU A 6 -13.44 18.30 -10.94
CA LEU A 6 -12.55 18.49 -12.08
C LEU A 6 -12.60 19.93 -12.59
N GLU A 7 -13.80 20.49 -12.75
CA GLU A 7 -13.98 21.85 -13.24
C GLU A 7 -13.44 22.90 -12.26
N HIS A 8 -13.55 22.66 -10.95
CA HIS A 8 -12.87 23.46 -9.94
C HIS A 8 -11.35 23.47 -10.17
N TRP A 9 -10.72 22.30 -10.23
CA TRP A 9 -9.26 22.18 -10.39
C TRP A 9 -8.74 22.69 -11.73
N LEU A 10 -9.56 22.73 -12.78
CA LEU A 10 -9.21 23.36 -14.05
C LEU A 10 -9.19 24.90 -14.00
N ARG A 11 -9.81 25.50 -12.98
CA ARG A 11 -9.96 26.95 -12.84
C ARG A 11 -9.03 27.56 -11.78
N VAL A 12 -8.49 26.77 -10.84
CA VAL A 12 -7.51 27.26 -9.85
C VAL A 12 -6.11 27.35 -10.46
N ASP A 13 -5.41 28.45 -10.16
CA ASP A 13 -4.06 28.74 -10.68
C ASP A 13 -2.97 27.82 -10.09
N ASN A 14 -3.24 27.06 -9.01
CA ASN A 14 -2.24 26.28 -8.28
C ASN A 14 -2.39 24.75 -8.37
N VAL A 15 -2.80 24.22 -9.52
CA VAL A 15 -2.96 22.75 -9.77
C VAL A 15 -1.82 21.86 -9.22
N GLY A 16 -0.60 22.40 -9.07
CA GLY A 16 0.51 21.73 -8.37
C GLY A 16 0.21 21.24 -6.94
N ASP A 17 -0.77 21.83 -6.25
CA ASP A 17 -1.23 21.40 -4.93
C ASP A 17 -1.85 20.01 -4.93
N LEU A 18 -2.32 19.52 -6.09
CA LEU A 18 -2.73 18.11 -6.26
C LEU A 18 -1.60 17.12 -5.99
N GLY A 19 -0.34 17.55 -6.15
CA GLY A 19 0.85 16.73 -5.87
C GLY A 19 1.35 16.83 -4.43
N SER A 20 0.78 17.70 -3.61
CA SER A 20 1.17 17.82 -2.21
C SER A 20 0.73 16.59 -1.39
N GLU A 21 1.51 16.22 -0.37
CA GLU A 21 1.20 15.06 0.47
C GLU A 21 -0.10 15.21 1.28
N GLN A 22 -0.54 16.45 1.50
CA GLN A 22 -1.72 16.77 2.31
C GLN A 22 -2.94 17.13 1.47
N CYS A 23 -2.75 17.57 0.21
CA CYS A 23 -3.79 17.94 -0.75
C CYS A 23 -5.14 18.33 -0.11
N ASP A 24 -5.11 19.37 0.72
CA ASP A 24 -6.24 19.78 1.56
C ASP A 24 -7.46 20.23 0.74
N GLY A 25 -7.30 20.43 -0.58
CA GLY A 25 -8.36 20.83 -1.51
C GLY A 25 -9.18 19.69 -2.10
N LEU A 26 -8.88 18.41 -1.81
CA LEU A 26 -9.69 17.30 -2.31
C LEU A 26 -10.81 16.95 -1.33
N PRO A 27 -12.07 16.77 -1.81
CA PRO A 27 -13.15 16.29 -0.97
C PRO A 27 -12.78 14.99 -0.26
N ALA A 28 -13.09 14.88 1.04
CA ALA A 28 -12.80 13.71 1.87
C ALA A 28 -13.25 12.38 1.22
N GLY A 29 -14.44 12.38 0.60
CA GLY A 29 -14.96 11.21 -0.12
C GLY A 29 -14.11 10.80 -1.33
N LEU A 30 -13.54 11.77 -2.04
CA LEU A 30 -12.63 11.52 -3.16
C LEU A 30 -11.27 11.00 -2.69
N GLN A 31 -10.72 11.55 -1.59
CA GLN A 31 -9.49 11.04 -0.99
C GLN A 31 -9.65 9.59 -0.55
N LEU A 32 -10.73 9.27 0.15
CA LEU A 32 -11.03 7.90 0.59
C LEU A 32 -11.20 6.94 -0.59
N ALA A 33 -11.86 7.38 -1.66
CA ALA A 33 -12.00 6.58 -2.89
C ALA A 33 -10.64 6.30 -3.55
N ALA A 34 -9.73 7.28 -3.58
CA ALA A 34 -8.38 7.11 -4.11
C ALA A 34 -7.56 6.09 -3.28
N TRP A 35 -7.61 6.18 -1.95
CA TRP A 35 -6.92 5.23 -1.08
C TRP A 35 -7.49 3.81 -1.21
N ARG A 36 -8.82 3.67 -1.28
CA ARG A 36 -9.48 2.37 -1.54
C ARG A 36 -9.04 1.78 -2.88
N PHE A 37 -8.99 2.60 -3.93
CA PHE A 37 -8.50 2.16 -5.24
C PHE A 37 -7.06 1.64 -5.16
N LEU A 38 -6.15 2.39 -4.53
CA LEU A 38 -4.76 1.99 -4.35
C LEU A 38 -4.66 0.68 -3.55
N HIS A 39 -5.36 0.59 -2.42
CA HIS A 39 -5.40 -0.60 -1.58
C HIS A 39 -5.87 -1.84 -2.36
N THR A 40 -6.96 -1.74 -3.11
CA THR A 40 -7.46 -2.82 -3.96
C THR A 40 -6.45 -3.18 -5.04
N ARG A 41 -5.86 -2.20 -5.72
CA ARG A 41 -4.89 -2.44 -6.79
C ARG A 41 -3.65 -3.15 -6.26
N VAL A 42 -3.08 -2.71 -5.15
CA VAL A 42 -1.90 -3.31 -4.54
C VAL A 42 -2.20 -4.74 -4.09
N THR A 43 -3.37 -4.97 -3.50
CA THR A 43 -3.84 -6.33 -3.15
C THR A 43 -3.89 -7.25 -4.37
N LEU A 44 -4.41 -6.77 -5.50
CA LEU A 44 -4.45 -7.54 -6.75
C LEU A 44 -3.04 -7.83 -7.27
N LEU A 45 -2.15 -6.83 -7.28
CA LEU A 45 -0.76 -7.00 -7.73
C LEU A 45 -0.01 -8.03 -6.88
N LEU A 46 -0.17 -8.01 -5.55
CA LEU A 46 0.44 -8.99 -4.65
C LEU A 46 -0.01 -10.42 -4.95
N ARG A 47 -1.28 -10.61 -5.32
CA ARG A 47 -1.84 -11.93 -5.67
C ARG A 47 -1.30 -12.50 -6.99
N LEU A 48 -0.72 -11.67 -7.85
CA LEU A 48 -0.10 -12.13 -9.11
C LEU A 48 1.27 -12.75 -8.91
N TYR A 49 1.93 -12.51 -7.77
CA TYR A 49 3.23 -13.12 -7.50
C TYR A 49 3.08 -14.61 -7.17
N PRO A 50 3.94 -15.48 -7.73
CA PRO A 50 4.06 -16.85 -7.25
C PRO A 50 4.72 -16.85 -5.86
N GLY A 51 3.99 -17.35 -4.86
CA GLY A 51 4.46 -17.49 -3.48
C GLY A 51 4.47 -16.18 -2.67
N THR A 52 4.67 -16.31 -1.35
CA THR A 52 4.62 -15.19 -0.41
C THR A 52 5.98 -14.53 -0.19
N ALA A 53 6.03 -13.37 0.45
CA ALA A 53 7.30 -12.76 0.86
C ALA A 53 8.01 -13.61 1.92
N GLU A 54 7.25 -14.27 2.78
CA GLU A 54 7.72 -15.17 3.83
C GLU A 54 8.41 -16.40 3.23
N ALA A 55 7.82 -16.99 2.19
CA ALA A 55 8.43 -18.09 1.45
C ALA A 55 9.77 -17.67 0.81
N ASP A 56 9.84 -16.46 0.25
CA ASP A 56 11.10 -15.95 -0.32
C ASP A 56 12.17 -15.69 0.73
N ARG A 57 11.79 -15.14 1.89
CA ARG A 57 12.74 -15.00 3.01
C ARG A 57 13.29 -16.37 3.44
N ALA A 58 12.44 -17.39 3.52
CA ALA A 58 12.86 -18.75 3.86
C ALA A 58 13.83 -19.33 2.81
N LEU A 59 13.55 -19.13 1.52
CA LEU A 59 14.44 -19.54 0.42
C LEU A 59 15.81 -18.87 0.50
N LEU A 60 15.85 -17.59 0.85
CA LEU A 60 17.12 -16.85 0.97
C LEU A 60 17.89 -17.20 2.24
N ALA A 61 17.21 -17.57 3.32
CA ALA A 61 17.81 -17.99 4.58
C ALA A 61 18.39 -19.42 4.53
N ALA A 62 18.06 -20.20 3.50
CA ALA A 62 18.61 -21.55 3.31
C ALA A 62 20.16 -21.51 3.23
N PRO A 63 20.86 -22.43 3.91
CA PRO A 63 22.31 -22.46 3.92
C PRO A 63 22.88 -22.58 2.49
N PRO A 64 23.98 -21.88 2.17
CA PRO A 64 24.64 -21.97 0.86
C PRO A 64 25.41 -23.28 0.65
N ALA A 65 25.66 -24.05 1.71
CA ALA A 65 26.41 -25.30 1.65
C ALA A 65 25.50 -26.48 1.29
N PRO A 66 26.01 -27.50 0.57
CA PRO A 66 25.27 -28.74 0.39
C PRO A 66 24.94 -29.35 1.76
N PRO A 67 23.80 -30.08 1.86
CA PRO A 67 23.46 -30.81 3.06
C PRO A 67 24.59 -31.79 3.44
N PRO A 68 24.78 -32.09 4.74
CA PRO A 68 25.74 -33.08 5.17
C PRO A 68 25.49 -34.43 4.45
N GLU A 69 26.56 -35.16 4.16
CA GLU A 69 26.50 -36.48 3.51
C GLU A 69 25.48 -37.38 4.24
N GLY A 70 24.38 -37.73 3.56
CA GLY A 70 23.29 -38.55 4.10
C GLY A 70 21.90 -37.91 4.10
N ALA A 71 21.77 -36.61 3.85
CA ALA A 71 20.47 -35.94 3.70
C ALA A 71 20.06 -35.83 2.22
N ALA A 72 19.61 -36.96 1.65
CA ALA A 72 19.21 -37.07 0.24
C ALA A 72 17.99 -36.18 -0.16
N ASP A 73 17.21 -35.72 0.83
CA ASP A 73 15.96 -34.97 0.60
C ASP A 73 16.08 -33.46 0.85
N ALA A 74 17.27 -32.95 1.16
CA ALA A 74 17.45 -31.53 1.43
C ALA A 74 17.53 -30.71 0.11
N PRO A 75 16.80 -29.59 0.00
CA PRO A 75 16.78 -28.77 -1.21
C PRO A 75 18.18 -28.22 -1.51
N ALA A 76 18.61 -28.33 -2.76
CA ALA A 76 19.89 -27.83 -3.20
C ALA A 76 20.02 -26.31 -2.95
N PRO A 77 21.21 -25.81 -2.55
CA PRO A 77 21.41 -24.39 -2.32
C PRO A 77 21.19 -23.57 -3.60
N LEU A 78 20.62 -22.38 -3.44
CA LEU A 78 20.37 -21.47 -4.56
C LEU A 78 21.68 -21.02 -5.21
N THR A 79 21.74 -21.11 -6.55
CA THR A 79 22.81 -20.48 -7.33
C THR A 79 22.80 -18.95 -7.14
N PRO A 80 23.92 -18.24 -7.37
CA PRO A 80 23.95 -16.78 -7.25
C PRO A 80 22.89 -16.06 -8.11
N ARG A 81 22.63 -16.55 -9.33
CA ARG A 81 21.60 -15.98 -10.22
C ARG A 81 20.18 -16.24 -9.69
N ALA A 82 19.91 -17.44 -9.20
CA ALA A 82 18.62 -17.78 -8.60
C ALA A 82 18.38 -16.93 -7.33
N ARG A 83 19.39 -16.76 -6.49
CA ARG A 83 19.35 -15.89 -5.32
C ARG A 83 19.01 -14.45 -5.70
N MET A 84 19.64 -13.89 -6.74
CA MET A 84 19.33 -12.55 -7.23
C MET A 84 17.88 -12.41 -7.71
N ALA A 85 17.36 -13.40 -8.43
CA ALA A 85 15.96 -13.41 -8.87
C ALA A 85 14.96 -13.47 -7.70
N VAL A 86 15.26 -14.27 -6.67
CA VAL A 86 14.44 -14.34 -5.44
C VAL A 86 14.50 -13.02 -4.67
N THR A 87 15.68 -12.40 -4.55
CA THR A 87 15.83 -11.09 -3.91
C THR A 87 15.03 -10.00 -4.64
N LEU A 88 15.04 -10.00 -5.98
CA LEU A 88 14.31 -9.03 -6.78
C LEU A 88 12.79 -9.11 -6.52
N ARG A 89 12.19 -10.30 -6.69
CA ARG A 89 10.75 -10.48 -6.46
C ARG A 89 10.34 -10.26 -5.01
N LEU A 90 11.23 -10.56 -4.04
CA LEU A 90 10.98 -10.23 -2.64
C LEU A 90 10.92 -8.71 -2.46
N GLY A 91 11.88 -7.97 -3.03
CA GLY A 91 11.90 -6.51 -2.98
C GLY A 91 10.62 -5.88 -3.51
N GLU A 92 10.14 -6.34 -4.67
CA GLU A 92 8.88 -5.87 -5.26
C GLU A 92 7.69 -6.14 -4.32
N LYS A 93 7.59 -7.35 -3.76
CA LYS A 93 6.54 -7.69 -2.78
C LYS A 93 6.60 -6.82 -1.52
N LEU A 94 7.79 -6.50 -1.01
CA LEU A 94 7.94 -5.65 0.17
C LEU A 94 7.50 -4.20 -0.09
N ILE A 95 7.80 -3.66 -1.28
CA ILE A 95 7.33 -2.33 -1.69
C ILE A 95 5.79 -2.33 -1.72
N LEU A 96 5.18 -3.33 -2.34
CA LEU A 96 3.73 -3.46 -2.40
C LEU A 96 3.11 -3.64 -1.01
N GLN A 97 3.67 -4.48 -0.13
CA GLN A 97 3.19 -4.65 1.25
C GLN A 97 3.27 -3.34 2.05
N ARG A 98 4.31 -2.52 1.82
CA ARG A 98 4.43 -1.21 2.47
C ARG A 98 3.39 -0.23 1.94
N ALA A 99 3.17 -0.19 0.63
CA ALA A 99 2.14 0.63 0.01
C ALA A 99 0.73 0.23 0.51
N LEU A 100 0.47 -1.07 0.67
CA LEU A 100 -0.80 -1.57 1.19
C LEU A 100 -1.07 -1.04 2.61
N ARG A 101 -0.08 -1.20 3.50
CA ARG A 101 -0.17 -0.69 4.88
C ARG A 101 -0.39 0.81 4.91
N PHE A 102 0.38 1.56 4.12
CA PHE A 102 0.22 3.01 4.03
C PHE A 102 -1.19 3.42 3.59
N ALA A 103 -1.76 2.75 2.59
CA ALA A 103 -3.12 3.02 2.17
C ALA A 103 -4.16 2.66 3.26
N THR A 104 -3.96 1.56 3.99
CA THR A 104 -4.80 1.19 5.14
C THR A 104 -4.75 2.26 6.22
N ASP A 105 -3.56 2.72 6.60
CA ASP A 105 -3.36 3.74 7.63
C ASP A 105 -4.06 5.05 7.21
N LYS A 106 -3.92 5.47 5.94
CA LYS A 106 -4.60 6.67 5.41
C LYS A 106 -6.11 6.57 5.38
N MET A 107 -6.66 5.40 5.05
CA MET A 107 -8.11 5.18 5.13
C MET A 107 -8.60 5.28 6.57
N HIS A 108 -7.85 4.74 7.53
CA HIS A 108 -8.20 4.82 8.94
C HIS A 108 -8.13 6.25 9.50
N GLU A 109 -7.07 7.00 9.17
CA GLU A 109 -6.95 8.43 9.50
C GLU A 109 -8.18 9.22 9.00
N GLN A 110 -8.61 8.98 7.75
CA GLN A 110 -9.79 9.64 7.20
C GLN A 110 -11.09 9.29 7.93
N GLU A 111 -11.25 8.03 8.35
CA GLU A 111 -12.41 7.58 9.12
C GLU A 111 -12.47 8.21 10.52
N LEU A 112 -11.32 8.39 11.16
CA LEU A 112 -11.22 9.10 12.45
C LEU A 112 -11.60 10.57 12.29
N LEU A 113 -11.08 11.25 11.28
CA LEU A 113 -11.42 12.65 10.99
C LEU A 113 -12.92 12.84 10.74
N ASP A 114 -13.55 11.93 9.98
CA ASP A 114 -14.99 11.96 9.73
C ASP A 114 -15.81 11.73 11.02
N GLN A 115 -15.35 10.86 11.92
CA GLN A 115 -15.98 10.66 13.23
C GLN A 115 -15.84 11.87 14.15
N GLU A 116 -14.68 12.52 14.15
CA GLU A 116 -14.42 13.74 14.94
C GLU A 116 -15.32 14.89 14.48
N LEU A 117 -15.41 15.14 13.17
CA LEU A 117 -16.28 16.17 12.59
C LEU A 117 -17.74 15.95 12.98
N LYS A 118 -18.25 14.72 12.81
CA LYS A 118 -19.62 14.36 13.23
C LYS A 118 -19.85 14.55 14.72
N SER A 119 -18.84 14.29 15.55
CA SER A 119 -18.95 14.46 17.00
C SER A 119 -18.99 15.93 17.42
N GLN A 120 -18.31 16.81 16.67
CA GLN A 120 -18.32 18.26 16.89
C GLN A 120 -19.64 18.89 16.44
N GLU A 121 -20.21 18.45 15.31
CA GLU A 121 -21.53 18.90 14.83
C GLU A 121 -22.67 18.58 15.82
N ILE A 122 -22.55 17.49 16.59
CA ILE A 122 -23.52 17.12 17.62
C ILE A 122 -23.38 17.98 18.90
N GLN A 123 -22.22 18.62 19.10
CA GLN A 123 -21.91 19.41 20.30
C GLN A 123 -22.23 20.91 20.18
N GLU A 124 -22.38 21.46 18.97
CA GLU A 124 -22.89 22.83 18.81
C GLU A 124 -24.42 22.83 18.94
N PRO A 125 -25.00 23.38 20.02
CA PRO A 125 -26.45 23.49 20.13
C PRO A 125 -26.94 24.55 19.14
N VAL A 126 -28.04 24.24 18.45
CA VAL A 126 -28.81 25.19 17.66
C VAL A 126 -29.28 26.30 18.60
N GLU A 127 -28.54 27.41 18.67
CA GLU A 127 -29.04 28.65 19.25
C GLU A 127 -30.14 29.17 18.32
N GLN A 128 -31.39 29.00 18.77
CA GLN A 128 -32.61 29.55 18.14
C GLN A 128 -32.83 31.01 18.53
#